data_AF-A0A7Z9MK52-F1
#
_entry.id   AF-A0A7Z9MK52-F1
#
_cell.length_a   1.000
_cell.length_b   1.000
_cell.length_c   1.000
_cell.angle_alpha   90.00
_cell.angle_beta   90.00
_cell.angle_gamma   90.00
#
_symmetry.space_group_name_H-M   'P 1'
#
loop_
_entity.id
_entity.type
_entity.pdbx_description
1 polymer ?
#
loop_
_entity_poly.entity_id
_entity_poly.type
_entity_poly.pdbx_seq_one_letter_code
_entity_poly.pdbx_strand_id
1 'polypeptide(L)'
;MLSISADFYPKCFTTFTPHDSWAPVRCSSQCPRGIGNLCAGLLAHIAGMPALGFLAAMNANDAFARFLATGKLPEQPSISTISSAMDVGRPSNLERMRWLFREKPERLAQLVQGASIDDSETRECIVEVYEKTGYVLDPHSAVAYRVAQQHHDLEAGPTVVLATAHPAKFPDVVEAAISGTVESPKELRAVMEREELFFEITPTLQELEALLDETVSHA
;
A
#
# COMPACT_ATOMS: atom_id res chain seq x y z
N MET A 1 6.89 -5.18 -26.60
CA MET A 1 5.98 -6.13 -25.91
C MET A 1 6.23 -5.94 -24.43
N LEU A 2 5.48 -5.03 -23.80
CA LEU A 2 5.70 -4.61 -22.40
C LEU A 2 5.02 -5.62 -21.47
N SER A 3 5.82 -6.26 -20.61
CA SER A 3 5.32 -7.13 -19.54
C SER A 3 4.63 -6.26 -18.49
N ILE A 4 3.31 -6.15 -18.61
CA ILE A 4 2.43 -5.78 -17.50
C ILE A 4 2.50 -6.99 -16.57
N SER A 5 3.14 -6.86 -15.40
CA SER A 5 3.22 -7.98 -14.44
C SER A 5 1.81 -8.55 -14.23
N ALA A 6 1.72 -9.88 -14.30
CA ALA A 6 0.47 -10.63 -14.21
C ALA A 6 -0.28 -10.42 -12.86
N ASP A 7 0.32 -9.72 -11.90
CA ASP A 7 -0.29 -9.32 -10.63
C ASP A 7 -1.20 -8.08 -10.74
N PHE A 8 -1.17 -7.37 -11.89
CA PHE A 8 -1.77 -6.04 -12.06
C PHE A 8 -3.24 -6.06 -12.48
N TYR A 9 -3.65 -7.05 -13.29
CA TYR A 9 -5.03 -7.18 -13.81
C TYR A 9 -6.03 -7.76 -12.79
N PRO A 10 -5.70 -8.77 -11.95
CA PRO A 10 -6.66 -9.35 -11.01
C PRO A 10 -7.11 -8.37 -9.92
N LYS A 11 -6.23 -7.46 -9.47
CA LYS A 11 -6.55 -6.47 -8.43
C LYS A 11 -7.62 -5.46 -8.86
N CYS A 12 -7.69 -5.13 -10.15
CA CYS A 12 -8.76 -4.28 -10.69
C CYS A 12 -10.14 -4.92 -10.49
N PHE A 13 -10.23 -6.26 -10.52
CA PHE A 13 -11.49 -7.01 -10.45
C PHE A 13 -11.83 -7.53 -9.04
N THR A 14 -10.85 -7.83 -8.18
CA THR A 14 -11.14 -8.20 -6.78
C THR A 14 -11.69 -7.03 -5.97
N THR A 15 -11.31 -5.80 -6.35
CA THR A 15 -11.70 -4.60 -5.59
C THR A 15 -13.05 -4.04 -6.02
N PHE A 16 -13.46 -4.24 -7.27
CA PHE A 16 -14.70 -3.71 -7.81
C PHE A 16 -15.27 -4.65 -8.88
N THR A 17 -16.26 -5.47 -8.50
CA THR A 17 -17.22 -6.00 -9.49
C THR A 17 -18.26 -4.89 -9.71
N PRO A 18 -18.42 -4.37 -10.94
CA PRO A 18 -19.40 -3.33 -11.21
C PRO A 18 -20.80 -3.91 -11.01
N HIS A 19 -21.46 -3.50 -9.94
CA HIS A 19 -22.89 -3.70 -9.72
C HIS A 19 -23.56 -2.34 -9.97
N ASP A 20 -24.66 -2.31 -10.73
CA ASP A 20 -25.37 -1.08 -11.16
C ASP A 20 -25.93 -0.21 -10.01
N SER A 21 -25.68 -0.58 -8.75
CA SER A 21 -26.28 0.00 -7.55
C SER A 21 -25.27 0.62 -6.57
N TRP A 22 -23.99 0.70 -6.90
CA TRP A 22 -23.00 1.28 -5.97
C TRP A 22 -23.03 2.80 -6.04
N ALA A 23 -23.35 3.43 -4.89
CA ALA A 23 -23.13 4.85 -4.70
C ALA A 23 -21.63 5.17 -4.88
N PRO A 24 -21.28 6.37 -5.37
CA PRO A 24 -19.88 6.76 -5.50
C PRO A 24 -19.13 6.62 -4.18
N VAL A 25 -17.89 6.11 -4.23
CA VAL A 25 -17.06 5.90 -3.02
C VAL A 25 -15.71 6.60 -3.13
N ARG A 26 -15.16 7.01 -2.00
CA ARG A 26 -13.76 7.48 -1.90
C ARG A 26 -12.86 6.30 -1.52
N CYS A 27 -11.69 6.17 -2.16
CA CYS A 27 -10.78 5.05 -1.91
C CYS A 27 -9.48 5.52 -1.24
N SER A 28 -9.10 4.94 -0.09
CA SER A 28 -7.83 5.22 0.59
C SER A 28 -6.86 4.05 0.45
N SER A 29 -5.64 4.34 0.01
CA SER A 29 -4.58 3.35 -0.21
C SER A 29 -3.28 3.77 0.46
N GLN A 30 -2.63 2.82 1.12
CA GLN A 30 -1.28 2.94 1.66
C GLN A 30 -0.26 3.05 0.52
N CYS A 31 0.45 4.17 0.44
CA CYS A 31 1.48 4.49 -0.53
C CYS A 31 2.84 4.63 0.20
N PRO A 32 3.97 4.25 -0.42
CA PRO A 32 4.19 4.05 -1.84
C PRO A 32 4.06 2.59 -2.32
N ARG A 33 4.03 1.60 -1.42
CA ARG A 33 3.82 0.18 -1.79
C ARG A 33 2.51 -0.04 -2.54
N GLY A 34 1.45 0.64 -2.13
CA GLY A 34 0.15 0.63 -2.79
C GLY A 34 -0.01 1.68 -3.88
N ILE A 35 1.04 2.34 -4.38
CA ILE A 35 0.93 3.15 -5.62
C ILE A 35 0.47 2.25 -6.78
N GLY A 36 0.84 0.95 -6.78
CA GLY A 36 0.26 -0.02 -7.70
C GLY A 36 -1.26 -0.15 -7.53
N ASN A 37 -1.75 -0.26 -6.30
CA ASN A 37 -3.18 -0.36 -5.99
C ASN A 37 -3.93 0.94 -6.31
N LEU A 38 -3.34 2.10 -6.00
CA LEU A 38 -3.87 3.42 -6.37
C LEU A 38 -3.94 3.56 -7.91
N CYS A 39 -2.91 3.14 -8.63
CA CYS A 39 -2.91 3.15 -10.10
C CYS A 39 -4.02 2.25 -10.65
N ALA A 40 -4.24 1.07 -10.07
CA ALA A 40 -5.35 0.19 -10.43
C ALA A 40 -6.72 0.84 -10.18
N GLY A 41 -6.90 1.51 -9.04
CA GLY A 41 -8.12 2.26 -8.74
C GLY A 41 -8.37 3.41 -9.73
N LEU A 42 -7.32 4.16 -10.10
CA LEU A 42 -7.38 5.22 -11.10
C LEU A 42 -7.72 4.68 -12.49
N LEU A 43 -7.17 3.51 -12.87
CA LEU A 43 -7.53 2.83 -14.11
C LEU A 43 -9.00 2.39 -14.11
N ALA A 44 -9.49 1.83 -13.00
CA ALA A 44 -10.90 1.46 -12.86
C ALA A 44 -11.82 2.68 -12.98
N HIS A 45 -11.44 3.82 -12.39
CA HIS A 45 -12.17 5.08 -12.53
C HIS A 45 -12.21 5.57 -13.98
N ILE A 46 -11.08 5.55 -14.69
CA ILE A 46 -11.01 5.89 -16.12
C ILE A 46 -11.86 4.93 -16.96
N ALA A 47 -12.00 3.67 -16.54
CA ALA A 47 -12.84 2.67 -17.18
C ALA A 47 -14.35 2.80 -16.85
N GLY A 48 -14.75 3.77 -16.01
CA GLY A 48 -16.15 4.08 -15.71
C GLY A 48 -16.60 3.82 -14.27
N MET A 49 -15.70 3.40 -13.37
CA MET A 49 -16.05 3.24 -11.95
C MET A 49 -16.36 4.62 -11.32
N PRO A 50 -17.53 4.79 -10.67
CA PRO A 50 -17.91 6.05 -10.05
C PRO A 50 -17.15 6.25 -8.74
N ALA A 51 -15.94 6.83 -8.83
CA ALA A 51 -15.13 7.19 -7.67
C ALA A 51 -15.36 8.66 -7.30
N LEU A 52 -15.54 8.95 -6.01
CA LEU A 52 -15.55 10.33 -5.47
C LEU A 52 -14.15 10.96 -5.45
N GLY A 53 -13.12 10.13 -5.58
CA GLY A 53 -11.72 10.51 -5.48
C GLY A 53 -10.92 9.47 -4.72
N PHE A 54 -9.62 9.71 -4.63
CA PHE A 54 -8.65 8.79 -4.04
C PHE A 54 -7.80 9.50 -3.00
N LEU A 55 -7.50 8.79 -1.91
CA LEU A 55 -6.55 9.20 -0.88
C LEU A 55 -5.30 8.34 -1.00
N ALA A 56 -4.15 8.99 -1.17
CA ALA A 56 -2.85 8.38 -1.05
C ALA A 56 -2.33 8.64 0.37
N ALA A 57 -2.29 7.60 1.19
CA ALA A 57 -1.85 7.67 2.57
C ALA A 57 -0.40 7.23 2.70
N MET A 58 0.47 8.07 3.25
CA MET A 58 1.90 7.80 3.43
C MET A 58 2.26 7.74 4.92
N ASN A 59 3.33 7.04 5.24
CA ASN A 59 3.99 7.19 6.53
C ASN A 59 4.93 8.42 6.47
N ALA A 60 5.96 8.47 7.31
CA ALA A 60 6.99 9.52 7.28
C ALA A 60 7.66 9.72 5.89
N ASN A 61 7.58 8.73 5.00
CA ASN A 61 8.05 8.81 3.61
C ASN A 61 6.99 9.47 2.70
N ASP A 62 6.84 10.78 2.85
CA ASP A 62 5.83 11.65 2.20
C ASP A 62 6.13 12.10 0.75
N ALA A 63 7.15 11.53 0.09
CA ALA A 63 7.65 12.03 -1.20
C ALA A 63 6.53 12.12 -2.26
N PHE A 64 5.58 11.19 -2.25
CA PHE A 64 4.46 11.18 -3.18
C PHE A 64 3.39 12.25 -2.86
N ALA A 65 3.15 12.59 -1.59
CA ALA A 65 2.27 13.70 -1.20
C ALA A 65 2.83 15.03 -1.73
N ARG A 66 4.14 15.24 -1.57
CA ARG A 66 4.82 16.44 -2.07
C ARG A 66 4.85 16.48 -3.60
N PHE A 67 4.95 15.33 -4.27
CA PHE A 67 4.77 15.25 -5.72
C PHE A 67 3.35 15.69 -6.14
N LEU A 68 2.29 15.22 -5.46
CA LEU A 68 0.92 15.63 -5.77
C LEU A 68 0.71 17.14 -5.59
N ALA A 69 1.36 17.75 -4.61
CA ALA A 69 1.27 19.19 -4.34
C ALA A 69 2.09 20.05 -5.33
N THR A 70 3.28 19.59 -5.74
CA THR A 70 4.27 20.43 -6.46
C THR A 70 4.53 20.00 -7.90
N GLY A 71 4.09 18.80 -8.29
CA GLY A 71 4.44 18.16 -9.55
C GLY A 71 5.90 17.66 -9.63
N LYS A 72 6.70 17.82 -8.56
CA LYS A 72 8.11 17.43 -8.52
C LYS A 72 8.34 16.42 -7.40
N LEU A 73 9.00 15.32 -7.72
CA LEU A 73 9.39 14.32 -6.72
C LEU A 73 10.67 14.83 -6.01
N PRO A 74 10.64 15.01 -4.68
CA PRO A 74 11.83 15.40 -3.94
C PRO A 74 12.80 14.22 -3.83
N GLU A 75 14.10 14.52 -3.85
CA GLU A 75 15.13 13.56 -3.47
C GLU A 75 15.17 13.47 -1.94
N GLN A 76 14.85 12.31 -1.40
CA GLN A 76 15.01 12.04 0.03
C GLN A 76 15.42 10.58 0.27
N PRO A 77 16.22 10.30 1.31
CA PRO A 77 16.45 8.93 1.75
C PRO A 77 15.16 8.32 2.31
N SER A 78 15.03 6.99 2.21
CA SER A 78 13.97 6.27 2.93
C SER A 78 14.21 6.35 4.44
N ILE A 79 13.16 6.66 5.19
CA ILE A 79 13.13 6.61 6.66
C ILE A 79 12.49 5.29 7.07
N SER A 80 13.10 4.59 8.01
CA SER A 80 12.55 3.35 8.57
C SER A 80 11.35 3.65 9.47
N THR A 81 10.25 2.93 9.29
CA THR A 81 9.00 3.10 10.05
C THR A 81 8.40 1.76 10.46
N ILE A 82 7.38 1.78 11.32
CA ILE A 82 6.61 0.56 11.67
C ILE A 82 5.75 0.03 10.53
N SER A 83 5.52 0.85 9.49
CA SER A 83 4.88 0.44 8.25
C SER A 83 5.95 0.23 7.17
N SER A 84 6.93 -0.61 7.48
CA SER A 84 8.19 -0.79 6.72
C SER A 84 7.99 -1.05 5.24
N ALA A 85 6.84 -1.62 4.89
CA ALA A 85 6.50 -1.91 3.52
C ALA A 85 6.37 -0.61 2.69
N MET A 86 6.06 0.52 3.31
CA MET A 86 5.89 1.85 2.74
C MET A 86 7.16 2.72 2.78
N ASP A 87 8.31 2.20 3.24
CA ASP A 87 9.56 2.97 3.37
C ASP A 87 10.29 3.15 2.04
N VAL A 88 9.64 3.83 1.11
CA VAL A 88 10.09 3.96 -0.29
C VAL A 88 10.29 5.44 -0.64
N GLY A 89 11.55 5.87 -0.71
CA GLY A 89 11.89 7.23 -1.16
C GLY A 89 11.62 7.48 -2.65
N ARG A 90 11.65 6.43 -3.49
CA ARG A 90 11.41 6.53 -4.94
C ARG A 90 10.38 5.52 -5.45
N PRO A 91 9.12 5.95 -5.66
CA PRO A 91 8.05 5.06 -6.08
C PRO A 91 8.18 4.60 -7.54
N SER A 92 8.43 3.30 -7.76
CA SER A 92 8.63 2.72 -9.10
C SER A 92 7.41 2.83 -10.03
N ASN A 93 6.19 2.88 -9.48
CA ASN A 93 4.95 3.00 -10.25
C ASN A 93 4.58 4.46 -10.59
N LEU A 94 5.32 5.46 -10.13
CA LEU A 94 5.04 6.87 -10.41
C LEU A 94 5.07 7.18 -11.92
N GLU A 95 6.03 6.61 -12.64
CA GLU A 95 6.15 6.78 -14.10
C GLU A 95 4.91 6.29 -14.85
N ARG A 96 4.27 5.21 -14.37
CA ARG A 96 3.01 4.72 -14.95
C ARG A 96 1.86 5.70 -14.74
N MET A 97 1.78 6.31 -13.55
CA MET A 97 0.79 7.35 -13.28
C MET A 97 1.03 8.58 -14.13
N ARG A 98 2.27 9.05 -14.23
CA ARG A 98 2.63 10.20 -15.08
C ARG A 98 2.20 9.97 -16.52
N TRP A 99 2.50 8.79 -17.07
CA TRP A 99 2.06 8.41 -18.40
C TRP A 99 0.54 8.36 -18.52
N LEU A 100 -0.17 7.72 -17.58
CA LEU A 100 -1.64 7.61 -17.57
C LEU A 100 -2.32 8.99 -17.58
N PHE A 101 -1.74 9.95 -16.87
CA PHE A 101 -2.22 11.33 -16.78
C PHE A 101 -1.54 12.28 -17.78
N ARG A 102 -0.84 11.75 -18.80
CA ARG A 102 -0.19 12.50 -19.89
C ARG A 102 0.77 13.59 -19.43
N GLU A 103 1.58 13.31 -18.42
CA GLU A 103 2.56 14.24 -17.85
C GLU A 103 1.95 15.52 -17.27
N LYS A 104 0.68 15.46 -16.88
CA LYS A 104 -0.08 16.57 -16.28
C LYS A 104 -0.39 16.29 -14.80
N PRO A 105 0.52 16.59 -13.87
CA PRO A 105 0.32 16.32 -12.45
C PRO A 105 -0.95 16.98 -11.89
N GLU A 106 -1.36 18.12 -12.45
CA GLU A 106 -2.62 18.80 -12.08
C GLU A 106 -3.86 17.93 -12.29
N ARG A 107 -3.87 17.03 -13.29
CA ARG A 107 -4.98 16.10 -13.52
C ARG A 107 -5.01 14.99 -12.49
N LEU A 108 -3.85 14.54 -12.06
CA LEU A 108 -3.74 13.54 -10.99
C LEU A 108 -4.17 14.17 -9.65
N ALA A 109 -3.72 15.39 -9.36
CA ALA A 109 -4.06 16.11 -8.13
C ALA A 109 -5.55 16.47 -8.00
N GLN A 110 -6.28 16.55 -9.12
CA GLN A 110 -7.74 16.71 -9.12
C GLN A 110 -8.49 15.47 -8.62
N LEU A 111 -7.88 14.27 -8.75
CA LEU A 111 -8.50 13.00 -8.36
C LEU A 111 -7.88 12.39 -7.11
N VAL A 112 -6.62 12.72 -6.82
CA VAL A 112 -5.82 12.11 -5.75
C VAL A 112 -5.36 13.18 -4.78
N GLN A 113 -5.76 13.04 -3.52
CA GLN A 113 -5.23 13.81 -2.41
C GLN A 113 -4.22 12.97 -1.64
N GLY A 114 -3.05 13.54 -1.36
CA GLY A 114 -2.00 12.90 -0.56
C GLY A 114 -1.96 13.44 0.86
N ALA A 115 -1.80 12.55 1.84
CA ALA A 115 -1.54 12.91 3.23
C ALA A 115 -0.58 11.89 3.88
N SER A 116 0.15 12.33 4.88
CA SER A 116 1.10 11.50 5.62
C SER A 116 0.83 11.55 7.11
N ILE A 117 1.09 10.44 7.80
CA ILE A 117 1.08 10.37 9.26
C ILE A 117 2.40 9.77 9.78
N ASP A 118 2.70 9.98 11.05
CA ASP A 118 3.87 9.38 11.70
C ASP A 118 3.58 8.06 12.44
N ASP A 119 4.62 7.46 13.02
CA ASP A 119 4.52 6.20 13.76
C ASP A 119 3.70 6.32 15.05
N SER A 120 3.66 7.51 15.67
CA SER A 120 2.82 7.76 16.86
C SER A 120 1.36 7.72 16.46
N GLU A 121 0.98 8.50 15.44
CA GLU A 121 -0.38 8.55 14.91
C GLU A 121 -0.85 7.17 14.42
N THR A 122 0.07 6.38 13.85
CA THR A 122 -0.20 5.01 13.39
C THR A 122 -0.52 4.09 14.57
N ARG A 123 0.28 4.13 15.65
CA ARG A 123 0.03 3.32 16.87
C ARG A 123 -1.26 3.71 17.55
N GLU A 124 -1.48 5.01 17.73
CA GLU A 124 -2.73 5.56 18.28
C GLU A 124 -3.94 5.09 17.47
N CYS A 125 -3.84 5.08 16.14
CA CYS A 125 -4.90 4.58 15.27
C CYS A 125 -5.22 3.10 15.52
N ILE A 126 -4.20 2.25 15.69
CA ILE A 126 -4.40 0.81 15.96
C ILE A 126 -5.14 0.63 17.30
N VAL A 127 -4.69 1.33 18.34
CA VAL A 127 -5.31 1.29 19.68
C VAL A 127 -6.76 1.75 19.60
N GLU A 128 -7.01 2.93 19.02
CA GLU A 128 -8.36 3.51 18.95
C GLU A 128 -9.36 2.62 18.22
N VAL A 129 -8.95 2.02 17.09
CA VAL A 129 -9.85 1.16 16.30
C VAL A 129 -10.13 -0.14 17.05
N TYR A 130 -9.11 -0.73 17.68
CA TYR A 130 -9.28 -1.92 18.49
C TYR A 130 -10.21 -1.68 19.68
N GLU A 131 -10.01 -0.61 20.44
CA GLU A 131 -10.86 -0.28 21.59
C GLU A 131 -12.31 -0.01 21.20
N LYS A 132 -12.54 0.67 20.06
CA LYS A 132 -13.88 1.05 19.61
C LYS A 132 -14.64 -0.10 18.95
N THR A 133 -13.95 -0.99 18.25
CA THR A 133 -14.59 -1.94 17.32
C THR A 133 -14.20 -3.40 17.55
N GLY A 134 -13.12 -3.66 18.30
CA GLY A 134 -12.49 -4.98 18.39
C GLY A 134 -11.72 -5.39 17.13
N TYR A 135 -11.70 -4.58 16.07
CA TYR A 135 -10.98 -4.87 14.84
C TYR A 135 -9.49 -4.52 15.00
N VAL A 136 -8.61 -5.43 14.58
CA VAL A 136 -7.16 -5.27 14.68
C VAL A 136 -6.60 -4.83 13.32
N LEU A 137 -6.03 -3.63 13.28
CA LEU A 137 -5.35 -3.11 12.10
C LEU A 137 -3.87 -3.50 12.10
N ASP A 138 -3.35 -3.85 10.93
CA ASP A 138 -1.90 -3.83 10.71
C ASP A 138 -1.42 -2.37 10.51
N PRO A 139 -0.11 -2.08 10.68
CA PRO A 139 0.42 -0.72 10.59
C PRO A 139 0.12 -0.02 9.25
N HIS A 140 0.10 -0.74 8.14
CA HIS A 140 -0.15 -0.16 6.81
C HIS A 140 -1.61 0.23 6.63
N SER A 141 -2.52 -0.64 7.10
CA SER A 141 -3.96 -0.35 7.09
C SER A 141 -4.32 0.79 8.04
N ALA A 142 -3.63 0.89 9.18
CA ALA A 142 -3.79 2.00 10.11
C ALA A 142 -3.43 3.36 9.49
N VAL A 143 -2.35 3.43 8.70
CA VAL A 143 -2.02 4.66 7.94
C VAL A 143 -3.14 5.04 6.98
N ALA A 144 -3.62 4.10 6.16
CA ALA A 144 -4.68 4.37 5.21
C ALA A 144 -6.02 4.74 5.88
N TYR A 145 -6.32 4.11 7.03
CA TYR A 145 -7.51 4.40 7.83
C TYR A 145 -7.44 5.77 8.50
N ARG A 146 -6.32 6.13 9.13
CA ARG A 146 -6.17 7.42 9.81
C ARG A 146 -6.25 8.58 8.81
N VAL A 147 -5.59 8.46 7.66
CA VAL A 147 -5.70 9.45 6.57
C VAL A 147 -7.14 9.53 6.08
N ALA A 148 -7.82 8.40 5.90
CA ALA A 148 -9.25 8.41 5.58
C ALA A 148 -10.06 9.13 6.66
N GLN A 149 -9.78 8.90 7.94
CA GLN A 149 -10.46 9.56 9.05
C GLN A 149 -10.19 11.07 9.10
N GLN A 150 -9.00 11.54 8.72
CA GLN A 150 -8.69 12.98 8.67
C GLN A 150 -9.32 13.68 7.45
N HIS A 151 -9.67 12.94 6.40
CA HIS A 151 -10.15 13.47 5.12
C HIS A 151 -11.51 12.91 4.67
N HIS A 152 -12.24 12.25 5.56
CA HIS A 152 -13.55 11.69 5.23
C HIS A 152 -14.60 12.81 5.22
N ASP A 153 -15.54 12.66 4.31
CA ASP A 153 -16.77 13.43 4.29
C ASP A 153 -17.90 12.41 4.08
N LEU A 154 -18.56 12.02 5.17
CA LEU A 154 -19.63 11.01 5.11
C LEU A 154 -20.86 11.54 4.37
N GLU A 155 -21.04 12.86 4.26
CA GLU A 155 -22.12 13.45 3.48
C GLU A 155 -21.87 13.28 1.98
N ALA A 156 -20.60 13.29 1.56
CA ALA A 156 -20.21 13.02 0.18
C ALA A 156 -20.33 11.53 -0.21
N GLY A 157 -20.18 10.61 0.75
CA GLY A 157 -20.35 9.17 0.54
C GLY A 157 -19.40 8.30 1.36
N PRO A 158 -19.49 6.96 1.25
CA PRO A 158 -18.64 6.06 2.02
C PRO A 158 -17.19 6.10 1.54
N THR A 159 -16.27 5.81 2.47
CA THR A 159 -14.84 5.65 2.18
C THR A 159 -14.42 4.20 2.36
N VAL A 160 -13.75 3.63 1.35
CA VAL A 160 -13.17 2.29 1.37
C VAL A 160 -11.69 2.41 1.65
N VAL A 161 -11.21 1.70 2.67
CA VAL A 161 -9.78 1.62 3.02
C VAL A 161 -9.25 0.26 2.60
N LEU A 162 -8.17 0.24 1.82
CA LEU A 162 -7.53 -1.01 1.41
C LEU A 162 -6.70 -1.58 2.58
N ALA A 163 -7.09 -2.75 3.06
CA ALA A 163 -6.29 -3.49 4.04
C ALA A 163 -5.33 -4.46 3.31
N THR A 164 -4.05 -4.13 3.23
CA THR A 164 -3.10 -4.87 2.35
C THR A 164 -2.33 -5.98 3.04
N ALA A 165 -2.42 -6.11 4.37
CA ALA A 165 -1.72 -7.13 5.12
C ALA A 165 -2.57 -7.64 6.28
N HIS A 166 -2.29 -8.88 6.70
CA HIS A 166 -2.84 -9.43 7.92
C HIS A 166 -2.01 -8.91 9.13
N PRO A 167 -2.62 -8.54 10.27
CA PRO A 167 -1.90 -8.04 11.45
C PRO A 167 -0.81 -8.99 11.97
N ALA A 168 -1.01 -10.31 11.81
CA ALA A 168 -0.05 -11.35 12.21
C ALA A 168 1.32 -11.26 11.52
N LYS A 169 1.44 -10.46 10.45
CA LYS A 169 2.74 -10.18 9.81
C LYS A 169 3.59 -9.15 10.55
N PHE A 170 2.99 -8.44 11.53
CA PHE A 170 3.62 -7.37 12.31
C PHE A 170 3.31 -7.53 13.80
N PRO A 171 3.59 -8.71 14.39
CA PRO A 171 3.15 -9.03 15.76
C PRO A 171 3.68 -8.02 16.78
N ASP A 172 4.96 -7.66 16.73
CA ASP A 172 5.59 -6.75 17.69
C ASP A 172 4.87 -5.38 17.79
N VAL A 173 4.42 -4.84 16.66
CA VAL A 173 3.74 -3.54 16.61
C VAL A 173 2.31 -3.67 17.10
N VAL A 174 1.62 -4.72 16.65
CA VAL A 174 0.19 -4.90 16.90
C VAL A 174 -0.08 -5.37 18.33
N GLU A 175 0.66 -6.36 18.82
CA GLU A 175 0.51 -6.90 20.17
C GLU A 175 0.83 -5.85 21.25
N ALA A 176 1.83 -5.00 21.00
CA ALA A 176 2.11 -3.84 21.84
C ALA A 176 0.96 -2.82 21.88
N ALA A 177 0.18 -2.69 20.80
CA ALA A 177 -0.95 -1.79 20.72
C ALA A 177 -2.21 -2.36 21.38
N ILE A 178 -2.50 -3.64 21.20
CA ILE A 178 -3.75 -4.25 21.68
C ILE A 178 -3.64 -4.92 23.05
N SER A 179 -2.44 -4.98 23.66
CA SER A 179 -2.17 -5.68 24.91
C SER A 179 -2.69 -7.13 24.91
N GLY A 180 -2.54 -7.80 23.77
CA GLY A 180 -3.07 -9.14 23.48
C GLY A 180 -2.24 -9.81 22.38
N THR A 181 -2.59 -11.05 22.04
CA THR A 181 -1.90 -11.82 20.99
C THR A 181 -2.68 -11.79 19.69
N VAL A 182 -1.97 -11.68 18.58
CA VAL A 182 -2.58 -11.77 17.24
C VAL A 182 -2.54 -13.22 16.81
N GLU A 183 -3.70 -13.86 16.65
CA GLU A 183 -3.72 -15.23 16.15
C GLU A 183 -3.29 -15.28 14.67
N SER A 184 -2.21 -16.01 14.40
CA SER A 184 -1.78 -16.30 13.04
C SER A 184 -2.74 -17.30 12.37
N PRO A 185 -3.21 -17.03 11.14
CA PRO A 185 -3.96 -17.99 10.34
C PRO A 185 -3.21 -19.32 10.26
N LYS A 186 -3.95 -20.44 10.19
CA LYS A 186 -3.36 -21.80 10.21
C LYS A 186 -2.34 -21.99 9.08
N GLU A 187 -2.64 -21.42 7.92
CA GLU A 187 -1.81 -21.45 6.72
C GLU A 187 -0.49 -20.71 6.95
N LEU A 188 -0.51 -19.58 7.66
CA LEU A 188 0.69 -18.82 7.98
C LEU A 188 1.56 -19.57 8.99
N ARG A 189 0.95 -20.15 10.03
CA ARG A 189 1.66 -20.99 11.02
C ARG A 189 2.37 -22.17 10.36
N ALA A 190 1.68 -22.87 9.45
CA ALA A 190 2.23 -24.03 8.75
C ALA A 190 3.44 -23.70 7.86
N VAL A 191 3.60 -22.46 7.43
CA VAL A 191 4.77 -22.01 6.64
C VAL A 191 5.91 -21.56 7.56
N MET A 192 5.61 -20.90 8.69
CA MET A 192 6.62 -20.44 9.65
C MET A 192 7.38 -21.58 10.33
N GLU A 193 6.80 -22.78 10.41
CA GLU A 193 7.44 -23.97 10.99
C GLU A 193 8.33 -24.73 9.99
N ARG A 194 8.40 -24.32 8.72
CA ARG A 194 9.23 -24.96 7.71
C ARG A 194 10.68 -24.51 7.81
N GLU A 195 11.59 -25.39 7.41
CA GLU A 195 13.00 -25.05 7.26
C GLU A 195 13.16 -24.00 6.14
N GLU A 196 13.90 -22.93 6.43
CA GLU A 196 14.21 -21.89 5.45
C GLU A 196 15.28 -22.39 4.49
N LEU A 197 15.04 -22.20 3.18
CA LEU A 197 16.01 -22.50 2.13
C LEU A 197 16.46 -21.19 1.50
N PHE A 198 17.67 -20.76 1.81
CA PHE A 198 18.29 -19.57 1.25
C PHE A 198 19.79 -19.79 1.04
N PHE A 199 20.36 -18.99 0.13
CA PHE A 199 21.79 -18.92 -0.11
C PHE A 199 22.26 -17.52 0.25
N GLU A 200 23.31 -17.43 1.05
CA GLU A 200 23.96 -16.14 1.34
C GLU A 200 24.96 -15.83 0.24
N ILE A 201 24.84 -14.63 -0.35
CA ILE A 201 25.77 -14.12 -1.36
C ILE A 201 26.24 -12.72 -0.99
N THR A 202 27.42 -12.35 -1.50
CA THR A 202 27.86 -10.95 -1.46
C THR A 202 26.96 -10.13 -2.40
N PRO A 203 26.59 -8.88 -2.09
CA PRO A 203 25.72 -8.06 -2.94
C PRO A 203 26.44 -7.55 -4.22
N THR A 204 26.91 -8.47 -5.06
CA THR A 204 27.56 -8.22 -6.35
C THR A 204 26.76 -8.89 -7.47
N LEU A 205 26.81 -8.30 -8.66
CA LEU A 205 26.15 -8.88 -9.84
C LEU A 205 26.76 -10.25 -10.18
N GLN A 206 28.07 -10.39 -10.03
CA GLN A 206 28.82 -11.59 -10.38
C GLN A 206 28.42 -12.80 -9.53
N GLU A 207 28.26 -12.62 -8.21
CA GLU A 207 27.82 -13.70 -7.31
C GLU A 207 26.37 -14.11 -7.59
N LEU A 208 25.51 -13.14 -7.89
CA LEU A 208 24.12 -13.42 -8.28
C LEU A 208 24.05 -14.21 -9.60
N GLU A 209 24.84 -13.82 -10.61
CA GLU A 209 24.93 -14.53 -11.89
C GLU A 209 25.42 -15.97 -11.70
N ALA A 210 26.49 -16.16 -10.92
CA ALA A 210 27.04 -17.49 -10.65
C ALA A 210 26.02 -18.41 -9.94
N LEU A 211 25.31 -17.90 -8.94
CA LEU A 211 24.28 -18.66 -8.22
C LEU A 211 23.12 -19.07 -9.14
N LEU A 212 22.68 -18.15 -10.01
CA LEU A 212 21.59 -18.44 -10.96
C LEU A 212 22.02 -19.49 -11.99
N ASP A 213 23.24 -19.38 -12.52
CA ASP A 213 23.78 -20.35 -13.48
C ASP A 213 23.91 -21.74 -12.87
N GLU A 214 24.39 -21.86 -11.63
CA GLU A 214 24.46 -23.13 -10.91
C GLU A 214 23.07 -23.73 -10.68
N THR A 215 22.12 -22.91 -10.23
CA THR A 215 20.75 -23.35 -9.93
C THR A 215 19.99 -23.80 -11.18
N VAL A 216 20.14 -23.08 -12.30
CA VAL A 216 19.47 -23.41 -13.58
C VAL A 216 20.14 -24.59 -14.27
N SER A 217 21.47 -24.78 -14.12
CA SER A 217 22.20 -25.91 -14.70
C SER A 217 21.96 -27.24 -13.99
N HIS A 218 21.28 -27.23 -12.84
CA HIS A 218 20.96 -28.41 -12.03
C HIS A 218 19.44 -28.70 -11.95
N ALA A 219 18.62 -27.98 -12.74
CA ALA A 219 17.19 -28.22 -12.94
C ALA A 219 16.91 -28.95 -14.26
#